data_AF-A0A7S1WTX2-F1
#
_entry.id   AF-A0A7S1WTX2-F1
#
_cell.length_a   1.000
_cell.length_b   1.000
_cell.length_c   1.000
_cell.angle_alpha   90.00
_cell.angle_beta   90.00
_cell.angle_gamma   90.00
#
_symmetry.space_group_name_H-M   'P 1'
#
loop_
_entity.id
_entity.type
_entity.pdbx_description
1 polymer ?
#
loop_
_entity_poly.entity_id
_entity_poly.type
_entity_poly.pdbx_seq_one_letter_code
_entity_poly.pdbx_strand_id
1 'polypeptide(L)'
;HSDEFTVLLPPTPQEELAHGGSSTAWLSIAASVASAEYNRRLALLAKARGLALDDGIVAHFDCRAGTYGSAAEAQALVLWRAHDCNMNSASDAIKFTDAPMHIRSLNTILKLEYLQERDLLPMHRHQAYGSLFLRGGEAGAEPELANAGAGGQPRHMLNLVRLGPLVPESSWAPGDAEALSFRLASQ
;
A
#
# COMPACT_ATOMS: atom_id res chain seq x y z
N HIS A 1 4.31 1.01 -0.38
CA HIS A 1 5.65 0.43 -0.67
C HIS A 1 6.35 1.43 -1.57
N SER A 2 7.68 1.53 -1.53
CA SER A 2 8.38 2.63 -2.22
C SER A 2 7.78 4.01 -1.79
N ASP A 3 7.66 4.91 -2.75
CA ASP A 3 7.08 6.25 -2.74
C ASP A 3 5.58 6.28 -3.12
N GLU A 4 4.89 5.13 -3.16
CA GLU A 4 3.47 5.06 -3.50
C GLU A 4 2.57 4.57 -2.35
N PHE A 5 1.35 5.10 -2.34
CA PHE A 5 0.25 4.63 -1.51
C PHE A 5 -1.07 4.69 -2.29
N THR A 6 -1.99 3.78 -1.97
CA THR A 6 -3.31 3.68 -2.58
C THR A 6 -4.36 3.86 -1.48
N VAL A 7 -5.32 4.74 -1.71
CA VAL A 7 -6.45 4.96 -0.81
C VAL A 7 -7.71 4.44 -1.50
N LEU A 8 -8.40 3.50 -0.87
CA LEU A 8 -9.72 3.06 -1.31
C LEU A 8 -10.77 3.93 -0.63
N LEU A 9 -11.65 4.49 -1.44
CA LEU A 9 -12.81 5.23 -0.97
C LEU A 9 -14.04 4.34 -1.15
N PRO A 10 -14.90 4.17 -0.12
CA PRO A 10 -16.12 3.41 -0.29
C PRO A 10 -17.05 4.12 -1.29
N PRO A 11 -17.98 3.38 -1.93
CA PRO A 11 -19.03 3.98 -2.73
C PRO A 11 -19.72 5.09 -1.94
N THR A 12 -19.67 6.31 -2.46
CA THR A 12 -20.22 7.50 -1.83
C THR A 12 -21.15 8.17 -2.84
N PRO A 13 -22.40 8.49 -2.48
CA PRO A 13 -23.31 9.22 -3.37
C PRO A 13 -22.66 10.49 -3.92
N GLN A 14 -22.90 10.81 -5.19
CA GLN A 14 -22.22 11.94 -5.85
C GLN A 14 -22.46 13.28 -5.14
N GLU A 15 -23.62 13.44 -4.52
CA GLU A 15 -24.02 14.62 -3.74
C GLU A 15 -23.19 14.79 -2.45
N GLU A 16 -22.64 13.70 -1.92
CA GLU A 16 -21.80 13.67 -0.73
C GLU A 16 -20.30 13.75 -1.07
N LEU A 17 -19.93 13.61 -2.34
CA LEU A 17 -18.56 13.80 -2.78
C LEU A 17 -18.21 15.29 -2.71
N ALA A 18 -17.20 15.60 -1.89
CA ALA A 18 -16.59 16.93 -1.85
C ALA A 18 -16.30 17.44 -3.28
N HIS A 19 -16.55 18.73 -3.52
CA HIS A 19 -16.36 19.36 -4.83
C HIS A 19 -17.21 18.76 -5.98
N GLY A 20 -18.40 18.21 -5.67
CA GLY A 20 -19.36 17.74 -6.67
C GLY A 20 -18.88 16.55 -7.49
N GLY A 21 -17.91 15.78 -6.98
CA GLY A 21 -17.31 14.65 -7.68
C GLY A 21 -16.29 15.04 -8.76
N SER A 22 -15.80 16.28 -8.79
CA SER A 22 -14.71 16.66 -9.71
C SER A 22 -13.43 15.90 -9.38
N SER A 23 -13.07 14.92 -10.21
CA SER A 23 -11.83 14.15 -10.06
C SER A 23 -10.59 15.06 -10.04
N THR A 24 -10.56 16.12 -10.83
CA THR A 24 -9.44 17.07 -10.87
C THR A 24 -9.17 17.73 -9.52
N ALA A 25 -10.21 18.19 -8.82
CA ALA A 25 -10.06 18.80 -7.50
C ALA A 25 -9.50 17.80 -6.47
N TRP A 26 -10.03 16.57 -6.47
CA TRP A 26 -9.56 15.50 -5.60
C TRP A 26 -8.09 15.18 -5.83
N LEU A 27 -7.69 15.03 -7.10
CA LEU A 27 -6.31 14.72 -7.46
C LEU A 27 -5.33 15.80 -6.99
N SER A 28 -5.63 17.06 -7.28
CA SER A 28 -4.77 18.18 -6.89
C SER A 28 -4.68 18.35 -5.37
N ILE A 29 -5.81 18.22 -4.66
CA ILE A 29 -5.83 18.32 -3.20
C ILE A 29 -5.08 17.16 -2.57
N ALA A 30 -5.34 15.92 -2.99
CA ALA A 30 -4.67 14.73 -2.45
C ALA A 30 -3.16 14.78 -2.68
N ALA A 31 -2.71 15.11 -3.89
CA ALA A 31 -1.29 15.28 -4.21
C ALA A 31 -0.63 16.37 -3.36
N SER A 32 -1.31 17.51 -3.18
CA SER A 32 -0.80 18.64 -2.39
C SER A 32 -0.71 18.29 -0.91
N VAL A 33 -1.73 17.65 -0.35
CA VAL A 33 -1.76 17.21 1.05
C VAL A 33 -0.65 16.18 1.31
N ALA A 34 -0.50 15.18 0.44
CA ALA A 34 0.55 14.17 0.56
C ALA A 34 1.94 14.80 0.50
N SER A 35 2.17 15.71 -0.45
CA SER A 35 3.45 16.42 -0.58
C SER A 35 3.74 17.28 0.64
N ALA A 36 2.78 18.09 1.09
CA ALA A 36 2.97 18.95 2.26
C ALA A 36 3.23 18.16 3.53
N GLU A 37 2.44 17.11 3.79
CA GLU A 37 2.57 16.28 4.99
C GLU A 37 3.88 15.49 4.99
N TYR A 38 4.27 14.91 3.84
CA TYR A 38 5.53 14.18 3.73
C TYR A 38 6.73 15.08 4.01
N ASN A 39 6.83 16.25 3.36
CA ASN A 39 7.94 17.18 3.58
C ASN A 39 7.97 17.69 5.03
N ARG A 40 6.80 17.96 5.63
CA ARG A 40 6.71 18.34 7.05
C ARG A 40 7.25 17.23 7.96
N ARG A 41 6.86 15.98 7.74
CA ARG A 41 7.32 14.83 8.53
C ARG A 41 8.81 14.57 8.33
N LEU A 42 9.31 14.70 7.11
CA LEU A 42 10.73 14.57 6.78
C LEU A 42 11.56 15.64 7.50
N ALA A 43 11.11 16.90 7.48
CA ALA A 43 11.77 17.99 8.20
C ALA A 43 11.83 17.75 9.71
N LEU A 44 10.73 17.26 10.30
CA LEU A 44 10.70 16.88 11.71
C LEU A 44 11.66 15.72 12.02
N LEU A 45 11.71 14.70 11.16
CA LEU A 45 12.61 13.56 11.31
C LEU A 45 14.09 13.97 11.17
N ALA A 46 14.41 14.83 10.19
CA ALA A 46 15.75 15.36 9.98
C ALA A 46 16.21 16.18 11.19
N LYS A 47 15.35 17.09 11.66
CA LYS A 47 15.61 17.88 12.88
C LYS A 47 15.84 16.99 14.10
N ALA A 48 15.02 15.95 14.30
CA ALA A 48 15.18 15.00 15.40
C ALA A 48 16.50 14.22 15.33
N ARG A 49 17.09 14.09 14.14
CA ARG A 49 18.39 13.43 13.89
C ARG A 49 19.56 14.41 13.80
N GLY A 50 19.34 15.71 14.00
CA GLY A 50 20.38 16.74 13.85
C GLY A 50 20.88 16.92 12.42
N LEU A 51 20.06 16.56 11.43
CA LEU A 51 20.39 16.67 10.01
C LEU A 51 19.77 17.94 9.42
N ALA A 52 20.50 18.62 8.54
CA ALA A 52 19.97 19.69 7.71
C ALA A 52 19.45 19.10 6.39
N LEU A 53 18.25 19.51 5.98
CA LEU A 53 17.73 19.22 4.65
C LEU A 53 18.21 20.30 3.67
N ASP A 54 18.39 19.92 2.41
CA ASP A 54 18.67 20.87 1.33
C ASP A 54 17.38 21.59 0.95
N ASP A 55 17.37 22.92 1.01
CA ASP A 55 16.21 23.77 0.73
C ASP A 55 15.72 23.62 -0.74
N GLY A 56 16.56 23.13 -1.65
CA GLY A 56 16.22 22.94 -3.05
C GLY A 56 15.53 21.61 -3.38
N ILE A 57 15.49 20.65 -2.45
CA ILE A 57 14.99 19.29 -2.69
C ILE A 57 13.70 19.06 -1.91
N VAL A 58 12.57 19.18 -2.61
CA VAL A 58 11.23 18.98 -2.05
C VAL A 58 10.60 17.74 -2.69
N ALA A 59 9.99 16.89 -1.86
CA ALA A 59 9.26 15.74 -2.36
C ALA A 59 7.93 16.18 -2.99
N HIS A 60 7.62 15.65 -4.16
CA HIS A 60 6.36 15.88 -4.86
C HIS A 60 5.70 14.54 -5.14
N PHE A 61 4.39 14.47 -4.93
CA PHE A 61 3.58 13.29 -5.22
C PHE A 61 2.66 13.57 -6.40
N ASP A 62 2.56 12.61 -7.32
CA ASP A 62 1.46 12.57 -8.29
C ASP A 62 0.24 11.90 -7.64
N CYS A 63 -0.94 12.14 -8.21
CA CYS A 63 -2.16 11.45 -7.78
C CYS A 63 -2.94 11.04 -9.02
N ARG A 64 -3.54 9.84 -8.95
CA ARG A 64 -4.43 9.29 -9.97
C ARG A 64 -5.66 8.72 -9.29
N ALA A 65 -6.79 8.80 -9.98
CA ALA A 65 -8.07 8.34 -9.50
C ALA A 65 -8.67 7.42 -10.56
N GLY A 66 -9.25 6.32 -10.10
CA GLY A 66 -9.96 5.36 -10.92
C GLY A 66 -11.22 4.92 -10.19
N THR A 67 -12.22 4.53 -10.96
CA THR A 67 -13.45 3.93 -10.46
C THR A 67 -13.46 2.44 -10.78
N TYR A 68 -14.00 1.65 -9.88
CA TYR A 68 -14.14 0.21 -10.04
C TYR A 68 -15.62 -0.15 -10.10
N GLY A 69 -15.99 -1.09 -10.97
CA GLY A 69 -17.37 -1.54 -11.13
C GLY A 69 -17.82 -2.46 -10.00
N SER A 70 -16.88 -3.02 -9.24
CA SER A 70 -17.17 -3.84 -8.06
C SER A 70 -16.06 -3.78 -7.02
N ALA A 71 -16.37 -4.18 -5.79
CA ALA A 71 -15.36 -4.32 -4.74
C ALA A 71 -14.30 -5.39 -5.07
N ALA A 72 -14.65 -6.43 -5.84
CA ALA A 72 -13.70 -7.45 -6.28
C ALA A 72 -12.62 -6.85 -7.20
N GLU A 73 -12.99 -5.92 -8.08
CA GLU A 73 -12.03 -5.19 -8.92
C GLU A 73 -11.13 -4.26 -8.09
N ALA A 74 -11.70 -3.54 -7.12
CA ALA A 74 -10.92 -2.71 -6.19
C ALA A 74 -9.94 -3.56 -5.34
N GLN A 75 -10.37 -4.75 -4.91
CA GLN A 75 -9.51 -5.70 -4.20
C GLN A 75 -8.40 -6.25 -5.10
N ALA A 76 -8.68 -6.50 -6.38
CA ALA A 76 -7.68 -6.92 -7.34
C ALA A 76 -6.56 -5.88 -7.49
N LEU A 77 -6.88 -4.58 -7.43
CA LEU A 77 -5.86 -3.52 -7.37
C LEU A 77 -4.96 -3.67 -6.14
N VAL A 78 -5.53 -3.85 -4.96
CA VAL A 78 -4.74 -4.00 -3.71
C VAL A 78 -3.80 -5.20 -3.80
N LEU A 79 -4.30 -6.33 -4.30
CA LEU A 79 -3.49 -7.54 -4.49
C LEU A 79 -2.40 -7.34 -5.53
N TRP A 80 -2.69 -6.63 -6.62
CA TRP A 80 -1.70 -6.28 -7.62
C TRP A 80 -0.59 -5.39 -7.04
N ARG A 81 -0.94 -4.38 -6.23
CA ARG A 81 0.04 -3.52 -5.54
C ARG A 81 0.90 -4.28 -4.55
N ALA A 82 0.31 -5.23 -3.81
CA ALA A 82 1.08 -6.08 -2.91
C ALA A 82 2.00 -7.05 -3.66
N HIS A 83 1.57 -7.56 -4.83
CA HIS A 83 2.41 -8.36 -5.71
C HIS A 83 3.58 -7.54 -6.29
N ASP A 84 3.31 -6.33 -6.78
CA ASP A 84 4.35 -5.44 -7.31
C ASP A 84 5.39 -5.10 -6.22
N CYS A 85 4.93 -4.79 -5.02
CA CYS A 85 5.79 -4.63 -3.85
C CYS A 85 6.68 -5.85 -3.61
N ASN A 86 6.11 -7.06 -3.68
CA ASN A 86 6.87 -8.28 -3.45
C ASN A 86 7.94 -8.48 -4.54
N MET A 87 7.60 -8.25 -5.80
CA MET A 87 8.51 -8.39 -6.94
C MET A 87 9.68 -7.39 -6.87
N ASN A 88 9.41 -6.18 -6.38
CA ASN A 88 10.42 -5.11 -6.25
C ASN A 88 11.24 -5.20 -4.95
N SER A 89 10.73 -5.87 -3.91
CA SER A 89 11.34 -5.94 -2.58
C SER A 89 12.80 -6.42 -2.57
N ALA A 90 13.12 -7.47 -3.33
CA ALA A 90 14.48 -8.01 -3.42
C ALA A 90 15.44 -7.04 -4.12
N SER A 91 14.95 -6.30 -5.13
CA SER A 91 15.74 -5.27 -5.80
C SER A 91 16.01 -4.09 -4.86
N ASP A 92 15.02 -3.67 -4.08
CA ASP A 92 15.19 -2.63 -3.06
C ASP A 92 16.17 -3.05 -1.96
N ALA A 93 16.10 -4.30 -1.51
CA ALA A 93 17.01 -4.81 -0.48
C ALA A 93 18.46 -4.77 -0.94
N ILE A 94 18.72 -5.08 -2.20
CA ILE A 94 20.06 -5.05 -2.79
C ILE A 94 20.52 -3.62 -3.11
N LYS A 95 19.59 -2.70 -3.42
CA LYS A 95 19.92 -1.31 -3.79
C LYS A 95 20.77 -0.60 -2.74
N PHE A 96 20.50 -0.89 -1.46
CA PHE A 96 21.17 -0.27 -0.32
C PHE A 96 22.35 -1.10 0.23
N THR A 97 22.78 -2.14 -0.48
CA THR A 97 23.98 -2.93 -0.14
C THR A 97 25.15 -2.60 -1.07
N ASP A 98 26.30 -3.20 -0.78
CA ASP A 98 27.52 -3.17 -1.60
C ASP A 98 27.45 -4.11 -2.82
N ALA A 99 26.27 -4.63 -3.15
CA ALA A 99 26.11 -5.58 -4.24
C ALA A 99 26.59 -5.03 -5.58
N PRO A 100 27.45 -5.79 -6.30
CA PRO A 100 27.96 -5.37 -7.60
C PRO A 100 26.85 -5.33 -8.66
N MET A 101 27.06 -4.57 -9.73
CA MET A 101 26.03 -4.30 -10.74
C MET A 101 25.42 -5.57 -11.35
N HIS A 102 26.22 -6.62 -11.57
CA HIS A 102 25.73 -7.88 -12.13
C HIS A 102 24.71 -8.58 -11.22
N ILE A 103 24.82 -8.44 -9.89
CA ILE A 103 23.83 -8.95 -8.93
C ILE A 103 22.53 -8.14 -9.02
N ARG A 104 22.64 -6.81 -9.15
CA ARG A 104 21.48 -5.91 -9.28
C ARG A 104 20.64 -6.20 -10.53
N SER A 105 21.25 -6.72 -11.59
CA SER A 105 20.57 -7.14 -12.82
C SER A 105 19.96 -8.54 -12.79
N LEU A 106 20.15 -9.32 -11.72
CA LEU A 106 19.58 -10.67 -11.64
C LEU A 106 18.06 -10.66 -11.46
N ASN A 107 17.44 -11.81 -11.71
CA ASN A 107 16.03 -12.03 -11.40
C ASN A 107 15.80 -12.11 -9.88
N THR A 108 14.54 -12.03 -9.46
CA THR A 108 14.15 -12.03 -8.04
C THR A 108 14.67 -13.23 -7.25
N ILE A 109 14.69 -14.44 -7.84
CA ILE A 109 15.13 -15.66 -7.15
C ILE A 109 16.61 -15.57 -6.81
N LEU A 110 17.46 -15.27 -7.80
CA LEU A 110 18.90 -15.18 -7.59
C LEU A 110 19.27 -13.99 -6.67
N LYS A 111 18.47 -12.91 -6.69
CA LYS A 111 18.59 -11.81 -5.73
C LYS A 111 18.31 -12.26 -4.30
N LEU A 112 17.29 -13.09 -4.09
CA LEU A 112 16.98 -13.64 -2.77
C LEU A 112 18.06 -14.61 -2.29
N GLU A 113 18.61 -15.45 -3.17
CA GLU A 113 19.77 -16.31 -2.86
C GLU A 113 20.98 -15.47 -2.40
N TYR A 114 21.29 -14.40 -3.14
CA TYR A 114 22.36 -13.46 -2.77
C TYR A 114 22.14 -12.80 -1.39
N LEU A 115 20.89 -12.42 -1.06
CA LEU A 115 20.55 -11.86 0.24
C LEU A 115 20.65 -12.92 1.35
N GLN A 116 20.26 -14.16 1.07
CA GLN A 116 20.37 -15.29 1.99
C GLN A 116 21.83 -15.62 2.33
N GLU A 117 22.71 -15.65 1.32
CA GLU A 117 24.15 -15.91 1.50
C GLU A 117 24.87 -14.87 2.36
N ARG A 118 24.25 -13.69 2.55
CA ARG A 118 24.80 -12.56 3.31
C ARG A 118 24.08 -12.31 4.63
N ASP A 119 23.20 -13.22 5.06
CA ASP A 119 22.38 -13.07 6.26
C ASP A 119 21.55 -11.76 6.26
N LEU A 120 21.13 -11.31 5.08
CA LEU A 120 20.28 -10.12 4.90
C LEU A 120 18.78 -10.46 4.83
N LEU A 121 18.44 -11.73 5.01
CA LEU A 121 17.07 -12.20 5.17
C LEU A 121 16.80 -12.55 6.65
N PRO A 122 15.55 -12.38 7.13
CA PRO A 122 14.39 -11.87 6.41
C PRO A 122 14.44 -10.35 6.21
N MET A 123 13.91 -9.86 5.09
CA MET A 123 13.70 -8.43 4.85
C MET A 123 12.71 -7.83 5.85
N HIS A 124 12.74 -6.51 6.02
CA HIS A 124 11.70 -5.80 6.77
C HIS A 124 10.32 -6.02 6.13
N ARG A 125 9.27 -6.13 6.95
CA ARG A 125 7.92 -6.50 6.47
C ARG A 125 7.33 -5.50 5.48
N HIS A 126 7.48 -4.21 5.77
CA HIS A 126 6.99 -3.16 4.88
C HIS A 126 7.72 -3.18 3.52
N GLN A 127 8.95 -3.70 3.50
CA GLN A 127 9.73 -3.89 2.28
C GLN A 127 9.25 -5.13 1.51
N ALA A 128 8.98 -6.24 2.20
CA ALA A 128 8.57 -7.50 1.58
C ALA A 128 7.09 -7.55 1.13
N TYR A 129 6.20 -6.85 1.83
CA TYR A 129 4.74 -6.97 1.68
C TYR A 129 4.00 -5.63 1.64
N GLY A 130 4.71 -4.51 1.76
CA GLY A 130 4.10 -3.19 1.88
C GLY A 130 3.45 -2.97 3.25
N SER A 131 2.71 -1.88 3.36
CA SER A 131 1.98 -1.51 4.58
C SER A 131 0.51 -1.37 4.24
N LEU A 132 -0.33 -2.10 4.97
CA LEU A 132 -1.78 -2.01 4.82
C LEU A 132 -2.35 -1.33 6.06
N PHE A 133 -3.03 -0.21 5.83
CA PHE A 133 -3.69 0.55 6.88
C PHE A 133 -5.20 0.42 6.74
N LEU A 134 -5.88 0.21 7.86
CA LEU A 134 -7.33 0.23 7.96
C LEU A 134 -7.79 1.53 8.60
N ARG A 135 -8.96 2.00 8.19
CA ARG A 135 -9.61 3.13 8.85
C ARG A 135 -9.92 2.73 10.29
N GLY A 136 -9.52 3.56 11.26
CA GLY A 136 -9.90 3.37 12.66
C GLY A 136 -11.42 3.43 12.84
N GLY A 137 -11.94 2.74 13.85
CA GLY A 137 -13.39 2.59 14.06
C GLY A 137 -14.16 3.89 14.33
N GLU A 138 -13.48 4.97 14.73
CA GLU A 138 -14.07 6.27 15.00
C GLU A 138 -13.54 7.36 14.06
N ALA A 139 -14.35 8.39 13.81
CA ALA A 139 -13.93 9.54 12.99
C ALA A 139 -12.78 10.28 13.69
N GLY A 140 -11.63 10.39 13.01
CA GLY A 140 -10.42 11.00 13.56
C GLY A 140 -9.52 10.02 14.32
N ALA A 141 -9.90 8.74 14.44
CA ALA A 141 -8.98 7.71 14.92
C ALA A 141 -7.82 7.55 13.93
N GLU A 142 -6.60 7.40 14.47
CA GLU A 142 -5.43 7.07 13.67
C GLU A 142 -5.63 5.74 12.95
N PRO A 143 -5.20 5.63 11.68
CA PRO A 143 -5.33 4.39 10.94
C PRO A 143 -4.49 3.26 11.57
N GLU A 144 -5.08 2.07 11.64
CA GLU A 144 -4.42 0.90 12.22
C GLU A 144 -3.61 0.15 11.15
N LEU A 145 -2.35 -0.18 11.45
CA LEU A 145 -1.54 -1.03 10.58
C LEU A 145 -2.02 -2.49 10.68
N ALA A 146 -2.82 -2.93 9.71
CA ALA A 146 -3.42 -4.27 9.69
C ALA A 146 -2.41 -5.41 9.49
N ASN A 147 -1.25 -5.12 8.90
CA ASN A 147 -0.18 -6.10 8.73
C ASN A 147 0.97 -5.92 9.75
N ALA A 148 0.67 -5.46 10.97
CA ALA A 148 1.65 -5.12 12.01
C ALA A 148 2.47 -6.30 12.59
N GLY A 149 2.03 -7.58 12.57
CA GLY A 149 3.01 -8.67 12.74
C GLY A 149 2.67 -10.11 13.18
N ALA A 150 3.61 -10.98 12.79
CA ALA A 150 4.37 -11.97 13.60
C ALA A 150 4.01 -13.46 13.66
N GLY A 151 3.00 -13.99 12.96
CA GLY A 151 2.78 -15.46 12.95
C GLY A 151 2.14 -16.06 11.72
N GLY A 152 1.80 -15.27 10.71
CA GLY A 152 1.17 -15.81 9.51
C GLY A 152 2.19 -16.03 8.42
N GLN A 153 2.05 -17.16 7.76
CA GLN A 153 2.60 -17.37 6.44
C GLN A 153 2.06 -16.29 5.46
N PRO A 154 2.58 -16.20 4.22
CA PRO A 154 2.01 -15.41 3.11
C PRO A 154 0.48 -15.49 2.94
N ARG A 155 -0.15 -16.46 3.62
CA ARG A 155 -1.57 -16.51 3.99
C ARG A 155 -2.18 -15.19 4.47
N HIS A 156 -1.49 -14.14 4.89
CA HIS A 156 -2.18 -12.88 5.27
C HIS A 156 -2.94 -12.22 4.13
N MET A 157 -2.39 -12.21 2.91
CA MET A 157 -3.11 -11.70 1.74
C MET A 157 -4.25 -12.63 1.35
N LEU A 158 -4.03 -13.95 1.45
CA LEU A 158 -5.11 -14.95 1.29
C LEU A 158 -6.13 -14.90 2.43
N ASN A 159 -5.76 -14.42 3.62
CA ASN A 159 -6.62 -14.25 4.77
C ASN A 159 -7.39 -12.95 4.67
N LEU A 160 -6.82 -11.88 4.08
CA LEU A 160 -7.57 -10.68 3.69
C LEU A 160 -8.65 -11.02 2.65
N VAL A 161 -8.40 -12.00 1.77
CA VAL A 161 -9.43 -12.58 0.89
C VAL A 161 -10.46 -13.42 1.69
N ARG A 162 -10.05 -14.09 2.78
CA ARG A 162 -10.93 -14.92 3.64
C ARG A 162 -11.71 -14.14 4.70
N LEU A 163 -11.27 -12.95 5.09
CA LEU A 163 -11.86 -12.11 6.14
C LEU A 163 -13.10 -11.33 5.64
N GLY A 164 -13.53 -11.56 4.41
CA GLY A 164 -14.65 -10.85 3.79
C GLY A 164 -14.17 -9.66 2.96
N PRO A 165 -15.12 -8.90 2.39
CA PRO A 165 -14.77 -7.74 1.57
C PRO A 165 -14.02 -6.68 2.39
N LEU A 166 -12.94 -6.14 1.80
CA LEU A 166 -12.16 -5.03 2.38
C LEU A 166 -12.99 -3.73 2.56
N VAL A 167 -14.20 -3.71 2.00
CA VAL A 167 -15.18 -2.63 2.07
C VAL A 167 -16.43 -3.18 2.78
N PRO A 168 -16.87 -2.59 3.91
CA PRO A 168 -17.95 -3.15 4.73
C PRO A 168 -19.26 -3.37 3.96
N GLU A 169 -19.99 -4.43 4.29
CA GLU A 169 -21.24 -4.87 3.64
C GLU A 169 -22.36 -3.81 3.60
N SER A 170 -22.33 -2.83 4.51
CA SER A 170 -23.26 -1.71 4.52
C SER A 170 -23.15 -0.77 3.31
N SER A 171 -22.10 -0.94 2.49
CA SER A 171 -21.82 -0.15 1.28
C SER A 171 -22.40 -0.78 0.00
N TRP A 172 -23.09 -1.91 0.12
CA TRP A 172 -23.42 -2.79 -1.00
C TRP A 172 -24.88 -2.59 -1.40
N ALA A 173 -25.15 -2.50 -2.70
CA ALA A 173 -26.52 -2.62 -3.16
C ALA A 173 -27.03 -4.03 -2.83
N PRO A 174 -28.34 -4.24 -2.56
CA PRO A 174 -28.88 -5.54 -2.10
C PRO A 174 -28.70 -6.74 -3.05
N GLY A 175 -27.94 -6.63 -4.15
CA GLY A 175 -27.65 -7.72 -5.08
C GLY A 175 -26.18 -8.17 -5.13
N ASP A 176 -25.26 -7.44 -4.51
CA ASP A 176 -23.81 -7.71 -4.66
C ASP A 176 -23.28 -8.78 -3.68
N ALA A 177 -24.02 -9.07 -2.61
CA ALA A 177 -23.63 -10.04 -1.58
C ALA A 177 -23.75 -11.50 -2.06
N GLU A 178 -24.68 -11.82 -2.97
CA GLU A 178 -24.85 -13.18 -3.51
C GLU A 178 -23.71 -13.61 -4.43
N ALA A 179 -22.98 -12.67 -5.05
CA ALA A 179 -21.85 -12.98 -5.94
C ALA A 179 -20.58 -13.42 -5.20
N LEU A 180 -20.51 -13.24 -3.88
CA LEU A 180 -19.33 -13.51 -3.04
C LEU A 180 -19.34 -14.86 -2.35
N SER A 181 -20.37 -15.71 -2.54
CA SER A 181 -20.37 -17.06 -1.99
C SER A 181 -19.41 -18.00 -2.75
N PHE A 182 -18.10 -17.77 -2.61
CA PHE A 182 -17.09 -18.74 -3.06
C PHE A 182 -17.06 -19.92 -2.08
N ARG A 183 -17.68 -21.03 -2.50
CA ARG A 183 -17.48 -22.35 -1.88
C ARG A 183 -16.04 -22.80 -2.12
N LEU A 184 -15.17 -22.61 -1.13
CA LEU A 184 -14.01 -23.49 -0.95
C LEU A 184 -14.40 -24.60 0.04
N ALA A 185 -15.27 -25.49 -0.43
CA ALA A 185 -15.32 -26.85 0.07
C ALA A 185 -14.52 -27.73 -0.89
N SER A 186 -13.72 -28.64 -0.32
CA SER A 186 -12.83 -29.63 -0.95
C SER A 186 -11.53 -29.10 -1.60
N GLN A 187 -10.45 -29.06 -0.81
CA GLN A 187 -9.26 -29.90 -0.98
C GLN A 187 -8.50 -29.99 0.34
#